data_AF-A0AAJ2FTM8-F1
#
_entry.id   AF-A0AAJ2FTM8-F1
#
_cell.length_a   1.000
_cell.length_b   1.000
_cell.length_c   1.000
_cell.angle_alpha   90.00
_cell.angle_beta   90.00
_cell.angle_gamma   90.00
#
_symmetry.space_group_name_H-M   'P 1'
#
loop_
_entity.id
_entity.type
_entity.pdbx_description
1 polymer ?
#
loop_
_entity_poly.entity_id
_entity_poly.type
_entity_poly.pdbx_seq_one_letter_code
_entity_poly.pdbx_strand_id
1 'polypeptide(L)'
;MRVLILAVMAAPLLAGCFSAVKTVVTAPVKAVGQVADWSTTSQDESDRNRGREMRKREEQMGKLSRQRDKAAEKCRDGKADQCQRAEVLEHEIEALMAAPR
;
A
#
# COMPACT_ATOMS: atom_id res chain seq x y z
N MET A 1 17.58 -21.98 -66.71
CA MET A 1 18.29 -21.78 -65.42
C MET A 1 18.08 -20.40 -64.77
N ARG A 2 17.39 -19.42 -65.38
CA ARG A 2 17.16 -18.08 -64.78
C ARG A 2 15.93 -18.01 -63.84
N VAL A 3 14.93 -18.86 -64.06
CA VAL A 3 13.65 -18.85 -63.30
C VAL A 3 13.80 -19.47 -61.90
N LEU A 4 14.71 -20.43 -61.73
CA LEU A 4 14.96 -21.09 -60.43
C LEU A 4 15.68 -20.18 -59.43
N ILE A 5 16.46 -19.21 -59.90
CA ILE A 5 17.21 -18.27 -59.04
C ILE A 5 16.28 -17.20 -58.44
N LEU A 6 15.25 -16.79 -59.18
CA LEU A 6 14.24 -15.83 -58.70
C LEU A 6 13.32 -16.43 -57.62
N ALA A 7 13.02 -17.73 -57.69
CA ALA A 7 12.18 -18.41 -56.69
C ALA A 7 12.90 -18.60 -55.35
N VAL A 8 14.22 -18.82 -55.36
CA VAL A 8 15.02 -19.01 -54.13
C VAL A 8 15.26 -17.68 -53.39
N MET A 9 15.35 -16.56 -54.12
CA MET A 9 15.49 -15.22 -53.52
C MET A 9 14.18 -14.65 -52.92
N ALA A 10 13.02 -15.19 -53.30
CA ALA A 10 11.72 -14.76 -52.74
C ALA A 10 11.33 -15.50 -51.44
N ALA A 11 11.96 -16.65 -51.15
CA ALA A 11 11.67 -17.46 -49.97
C ALA A 11 11.95 -16.78 -48.61
N PRO A 12 13.08 -16.05 -48.40
CA PRO A 12 13.34 -15.41 -47.10
C PRO A 12 12.47 -14.18 -46.84
N LEU A 13 11.91 -13.55 -47.87
CA LEU A 13 11.00 -12.40 -47.73
C LEU A 13 9.64 -12.81 -47.15
N LEU A 14 9.19 -14.04 -47.40
CA LEU A 14 7.97 -14.60 -46.81
C LEU A 14 8.21 -15.21 -45.41
N ALA A 15 9.43 -15.68 -45.13
CA ALA A 15 9.81 -16.19 -43.80
C ALA A 15 9.99 -15.07 -42.74
N GLY A 16 10.32 -13.85 -43.17
CA GLY A 16 10.45 -12.69 -42.27
C GLY A 16 9.11 -12.20 -41.70
N CYS A 17 7.99 -12.45 -42.39
CA CYS A 17 6.67 -11.96 -41.96
C CYS A 17 6.09 -12.78 -40.78
N PHE A 18 6.40 -14.09 -40.70
CA PHE A 18 5.91 -14.95 -39.61
C PHE A 18 6.63 -14.71 -38.27
N SER A 19 7.87 -14.23 -38.31
CA SER A 19 8.64 -13.96 -37.08
C SER A 19 8.29 -12.61 -36.44
N ALA A 20 7.85 -11.63 -37.23
CA ALA A 20 7.44 -10.31 -36.74
C ALA A 20 6.11 -10.35 -35.97
N VAL A 21 5.18 -11.25 -36.33
CA VAL A 21 3.90 -11.39 -35.64
C VAL A 21 4.08 -11.95 -34.23
N LYS A 22 5.03 -12.86 -34.03
CA LYS A 22 5.29 -13.44 -32.70
C LYS A 22 5.91 -12.43 -31.74
N THR A 23 6.74 -11.50 -32.22
CA THR A 23 7.39 -10.48 -31.36
C THR A 23 6.50 -9.28 -31.08
N VAL A 24 5.65 -8.86 -32.04
CA VAL A 24 4.67 -7.79 -31.84
C VAL A 24 3.57 -8.18 -30.84
N VAL A 25 3.19 -9.46 -30.78
CA VAL A 25 2.13 -9.93 -29.87
C VAL A 25 2.67 -10.25 -28.46
N THR A 26 3.93 -10.65 -28.31
CA THR A 26 4.49 -11.05 -27.01
C THR A 26 5.19 -9.93 -26.23
N ALA A 27 5.68 -8.89 -26.92
CA ALA A 27 6.30 -7.72 -26.28
C ALA A 27 5.33 -6.89 -25.39
N PRO A 28 4.07 -6.58 -25.80
CA PRO A 28 3.19 -5.77 -24.95
C PRO A 28 2.73 -6.51 -23.70
N VAL A 29 2.54 -7.83 -23.76
CA VAL A 29 2.06 -8.62 -22.61
C VAL A 29 3.07 -8.65 -21.46
N LYS A 30 4.37 -8.76 -21.77
CA LYS A 30 5.43 -8.76 -20.75
C LYS A 30 5.73 -7.37 -20.17
N ALA A 31 5.55 -6.31 -20.95
CA ALA A 31 5.73 -4.95 -20.48
C ALA A 31 4.55 -4.52 -19.58
N VAL A 32 3.31 -4.83 -19.97
CA VAL A 32 2.09 -4.53 -19.20
C VAL A 32 2.03 -5.33 -17.89
N GLY A 33 2.47 -6.60 -17.89
CA GLY A 33 2.50 -7.42 -16.67
C GLY A 33 3.42 -6.87 -15.58
N GLN A 34 4.60 -6.33 -15.95
CA GLN A 34 5.56 -5.80 -14.97
C GLN A 34 5.12 -4.47 -14.35
N VAL A 35 4.48 -3.58 -15.12
CA VAL A 35 3.91 -2.34 -14.53
C VAL A 35 2.67 -2.63 -13.68
N ALA A 36 1.85 -3.61 -14.07
CA ALA A 36 0.70 -4.03 -13.28
C ALA A 36 1.12 -4.65 -11.93
N ASP A 37 2.12 -5.53 -11.92
CA ASP A 37 2.62 -6.17 -10.69
C ASP A 37 3.23 -5.17 -9.71
N TRP A 38 4.01 -4.19 -10.19
CA TRP A 38 4.63 -3.19 -9.30
C TRP A 38 3.61 -2.18 -8.75
N SER A 39 2.64 -1.77 -9.58
CA SER A 39 1.55 -0.89 -9.15
C SER A 39 0.59 -1.56 -8.16
N THR A 40 0.39 -2.87 -8.26
CA THR A 40 -0.49 -3.63 -7.35
C THR A 40 0.21 -3.97 -6.05
N THR A 41 1.44 -4.50 -6.10
CA THR A 41 2.20 -4.84 -4.88
C THR A 41 2.55 -3.62 -4.04
N SER A 42 2.89 -2.48 -4.66
CA SER A 42 3.15 -1.24 -3.93
C SER A 42 1.90 -0.70 -3.21
N GLN A 43 0.70 -0.92 -3.75
CA GLN A 43 -0.55 -0.51 -3.11
C GLN A 43 -0.96 -1.48 -2.00
N ASP A 44 -0.89 -2.80 -2.24
CA ASP A 44 -1.18 -3.83 -1.23
C ASP A 44 -0.29 -3.71 0.01
N GLU A 45 1.00 -3.40 -0.17
CA GLU A 45 1.91 -3.20 0.95
C GLU A 45 1.64 -1.91 1.72
N SER A 46 1.32 -0.82 1.00
CA SER A 46 0.91 0.46 1.59
C SER A 46 -0.36 0.31 2.43
N ASP A 47 -1.39 -0.38 1.91
CA ASP A 47 -2.66 -0.58 2.60
C ASP A 47 -2.49 -1.46 3.85
N ARG A 48 -1.64 -2.49 3.78
CA ARG A 48 -1.29 -3.31 4.95
C ARG A 48 -0.56 -2.51 6.03
N ASN A 49 0.35 -1.61 5.64
CA ASN A 49 1.05 -0.72 6.57
C ASN A 49 0.07 0.25 7.23
N ARG A 50 -0.76 0.91 6.43
CA ARG A 50 -1.80 1.83 6.90
C ARG A 50 -2.78 1.16 7.88
N GLY A 51 -3.21 -0.07 7.58
CA GLY A 51 -4.06 -0.84 8.49
C GLY A 51 -3.40 -1.18 9.83
N ARG A 52 -2.08 -1.42 9.85
CA ARG A 52 -1.32 -1.62 11.09
C ARG A 52 -1.23 -0.34 11.92
N GLU A 53 -0.98 0.79 11.28
CA GLU A 53 -0.88 2.09 11.96
C GLU A 53 -2.22 2.51 12.57
N MET A 54 -3.32 2.32 11.84
CA MET A 54 -4.67 2.55 12.35
C MET A 54 -4.96 1.73 13.61
N ARG A 55 -4.67 0.41 13.61
CA ARG A 55 -4.86 -0.43 14.80
C ARG A 55 -4.01 0.02 15.99
N LYS A 56 -2.74 0.37 15.76
CA LYS A 56 -1.87 0.87 16.83
C LYS A 56 -2.41 2.16 17.43
N ARG A 57 -2.92 3.07 16.59
CA ARG A 57 -3.52 4.33 17.02
C ARG A 57 -4.79 4.10 17.83
N GLU A 58 -5.67 3.20 17.39
CA GLU A 58 -6.88 2.80 18.13
C GLU A 58 -6.54 2.18 19.49
N GLU A 59 -5.55 1.30 19.54
CA GLU A 59 -5.05 0.71 20.79
C GLU A 59 -4.48 1.77 21.74
N GLN A 60 -3.70 2.71 21.23
CA GLN A 60 -3.14 3.80 22.03
C GLN A 60 -4.24 4.70 22.59
N MET A 61 -5.20 5.11 21.75
CA MET A 61 -6.39 5.85 22.17
C MET A 61 -7.16 5.10 23.25
N GLY A 62 -7.45 3.82 23.05
CA GLY A 62 -8.15 3.00 24.04
C GLY A 62 -7.42 2.87 25.37
N LYS A 63 -6.07 2.77 25.34
CA LYS A 63 -5.25 2.75 26.56
C LYS A 63 -5.28 4.09 27.30
N LEU A 64 -5.17 5.21 26.60
CA LEU A 64 -5.23 6.54 27.21
C LEU A 64 -6.61 6.80 27.82
N SER A 65 -7.69 6.52 27.09
CA SER A 65 -9.06 6.69 27.60
C SER A 65 -9.30 5.91 28.89
N ARG A 66 -8.89 4.62 28.94
CA ARG A 66 -9.00 3.80 30.17
C ARG A 66 -8.19 4.34 31.33
N GLN A 67 -7.02 4.93 31.07
CA GLN A 67 -6.20 5.56 32.11
C GLN A 67 -6.85 6.84 32.64
N ARG A 68 -7.38 7.66 31.74
CA ARG A 68 -8.10 8.90 32.08
C ARG A 68 -9.33 8.59 32.92
N ASP A 69 -10.12 7.59 32.54
CA ASP A 69 -11.29 7.16 33.31
C ASP A 69 -10.92 6.72 34.74
N LYS A 70 -9.86 5.90 34.88
CA LYS A 70 -9.35 5.47 36.18
C LYS A 70 -8.80 6.62 37.02
N ALA A 71 -8.12 7.58 36.40
CA ALA A 71 -7.60 8.76 37.09
C ALA A 71 -8.76 9.65 37.56
N ALA A 72 -9.78 9.84 36.72
CA ALA A 72 -10.98 10.59 37.05
C ALA A 72 -11.83 9.93 38.14
N GLU A 73 -11.90 8.60 38.18
CA GLU A 73 -12.50 7.85 39.29
C GLU A 73 -11.76 8.11 40.60
N LYS A 74 -10.43 7.93 40.61
CA LYS A 74 -9.61 8.18 41.81
C LYS A 74 -9.63 9.65 42.26
N CYS A 75 -9.75 10.58 41.33
CA CYS A 75 -9.95 12.00 41.62
C CYS A 75 -11.25 12.23 42.39
N ARG A 76 -12.35 11.60 41.94
CA ARG A 76 -13.64 11.62 42.65
C ARG A 76 -13.57 10.99 44.03
N ASP A 77 -12.69 10.01 44.22
CA ASP A 77 -12.39 9.41 45.54
C ASP A 77 -11.52 10.30 46.44
N GLY A 78 -11.16 11.52 46.01
CA GLY A 78 -10.42 12.50 46.81
C GLY A 78 -8.90 12.51 46.61
N LYS A 79 -8.37 11.78 45.61
CA LYS A 79 -6.94 11.81 45.29
C LYS A 79 -6.61 12.99 44.37
N ALA A 80 -6.19 14.11 44.97
CA ALA A 80 -5.88 15.36 44.26
C ALA A 80 -4.81 15.20 43.16
N ASP A 81 -3.79 14.36 43.38
CA ASP A 81 -2.75 14.04 42.39
C ASP A 81 -3.32 13.37 41.13
N GLN A 82 -4.38 12.56 41.30
CA GLN A 82 -5.04 11.87 40.21
C GLN A 82 -5.96 12.79 39.41
N CYS A 83 -6.44 13.89 40.02
CA CYS A 83 -7.19 14.92 39.30
C CYS A 83 -6.32 15.61 38.25
N GLN A 84 -5.12 16.07 38.65
CA GLN A 84 -4.17 16.66 37.72
C GLN A 84 -3.75 15.65 36.63
N ARG A 85 -3.57 14.38 37.02
CA ARG A 85 -3.25 13.32 36.06
C ARG A 85 -4.37 13.07 35.05
N ALA A 86 -5.63 13.14 35.48
CA ALA A 86 -6.78 12.96 34.60
C ALA A 86 -6.83 14.07 33.53
N GLU A 87 -6.57 15.32 33.93
CA GLU A 87 -6.51 16.48 33.03
C GLU A 87 -5.36 16.36 32.00
N VAL A 88 -4.17 15.97 32.45
CA VAL A 88 -3.04 15.71 31.54
C VAL A 88 -3.39 14.61 30.52
N LEU A 89 -4.01 13.53 30.97
CA LEU A 89 -4.44 12.45 30.08
C LEU A 89 -5.54 12.89 29.11
N GLU A 90 -6.44 13.78 29.52
CA GLU A 90 -7.45 14.39 28.66
C GLU A 90 -6.79 15.16 27.49
N HIS A 91 -5.78 15.99 27.80
CA HIS A 91 -5.02 16.72 26.79
C HIS A 91 -4.20 15.81 25.86
N GLU A 92 -3.62 14.72 26.38
CA GLU A 92 -2.95 13.71 25.54
C GLU A 92 -3.92 13.04 24.56
N ILE A 93 -5.14 12.72 25.02
CA ILE A 93 -6.19 12.15 24.18
C ILE A 93 -6.62 13.15 23.10
N GLU A 94 -6.84 14.41 23.47
CA GLU A 94 -7.21 15.47 22.52
C GLU A 94 -6.13 15.69 21.45
N ALA A 95 -4.86 15.76 21.87
CA ALA A 95 -3.73 15.89 20.94
C ALA A 95 -3.64 14.68 19.99
N LEU A 96 -3.87 13.46 20.50
CA LEU A 96 -3.85 12.25 19.68
C LEU A 96 -5.04 12.18 18.71
N MET A 97 -6.19 12.77 19.05
CA MET A 97 -7.33 12.89 18.14
C MET A 97 -7.13 13.97 17.08
N ALA A 98 -6.50 15.09 17.45
CA ALA A 98 -6.21 16.21 16.55
C ALA A 98 -5.08 15.91 15.55
N ALA A 99 -4.22 14.94 15.84
CA ALA A 99 -3.14 14.55 14.92
C ALA A 99 -3.71 14.08 13.56
N PRO A 100 -3.10 14.46 12.42
CA PRO A 100 -3.53 13.99 11.11
C PRO A 100 -3.42 12.45 10.99
N ARG A 101 -4.22 11.86 10.09
CA ARG A 101 -4.23 10.42 9.78
C ARG A 101 -3.37 10.10 8.57
#